data_AF-A0A967L661-F1
#
_entry.id   AF-A0A967L661-F1
#
_cell.length_a   1.000
_cell.length_b   1.000
_cell.length_c   1.000
_cell.angle_alpha   90.00
_cell.angle_beta   90.00
_cell.angle_gamma   90.00
#
_symmetry.space_group_name_H-M   'P 1'
#
loop_
_entity.id
_entity.type
_entity.pdbx_description
1 polymer ?
#
loop_
_entity_poly.entity_id
_entity_poly.type
_entity_poly.pdbx_seq_one_letter_code
_entity_poly.pdbx_strand_id
1 'polypeptide(L)' 'IMMRKCHLNTCPVGIATQDPDLRKKFRGKPEHVVNYLFMVAEEARE' A
#
# COMPACT_ATOMS: atom_id res chain seq x y z
N ILE A 1 7.28 -2.04 1.08
CA ILE A 1 8.17 -3.21 0.80
C ILE A 1 7.60 -4.04 -0.33
N MET A 2 8.47 -4.70 -1.10
CA MET A 2 8.04 -5.55 -2.20
C MET A 2 8.42 -7.03 -1.98
N MET A 3 7.57 -7.77 -1.26
CA MET A 3 7.80 -9.17 -0.88
C MET A 3 7.37 -10.20 -1.94
N ARG A 4 6.50 -9.81 -2.88
CA ARG A 4 6.05 -10.63 -4.03
C ARG A 4 5.41 -11.99 -3.66
N LYS A 5 4.66 -12.04 -2.56
CA LYS A 5 3.94 -13.23 -2.07
C LYS A 5 2.43 -13.00 -1.90
N CYS A 6 1.85 -12.14 -2.73
CA CYS A 6 0.46 -11.70 -2.59
C CYS A 6 -0.54 -12.88 -2.68
N HIS A 7 -0.25 -13.88 -3.49
CA HIS A 7 -1.10 -15.08 -3.67
C HIS A 7 -1.06 -16.06 -2.48
N LEU A 8 -0.18 -15.84 -1.50
CA LEU A 8 -0.02 -16.75 -0.34
C LEU A 8 -0.78 -16.30 0.91
N ASN A 9 -1.56 -15.22 0.85
CA ASN A 9 -2.31 -14.67 1.99
C ASN A 9 -1.44 -14.24 3.20
N THR A 10 -0.11 -14.19 3.05
CA THR A 10 0.86 -13.95 4.14
C THR A 10 1.50 -12.56 4.07
N CYS A 11 0.77 -11.55 3.58
CA CYS A 11 1.30 -10.20 3.47
C CYS A 11 1.66 -9.63 4.86
N PRO A 12 2.94 -9.34 5.15
CA PRO A 12 3.38 -8.94 6.50
C PRO A 12 2.95 -7.52 6.88
N VAL A 13 2.52 -6.72 5.90
CA VAL A 13 2.11 -5.32 6.06
C VAL A 13 0.59 -5.13 5.88
N GLY A 14 -0.17 -6.22 5.79
CA GLY A 14 -1.64 -6.15 5.79
C GLY A 14 -2.28 -5.64 4.48
N ILE A 15 -1.54 -5.60 3.37
CA ILE A 15 -2.06 -5.12 2.07
C ILE A 15 -2.86 -6.22 1.36
N ALA A 16 -2.22 -7.35 1.07
CA ALA A 16 -2.80 -8.45 0.29
C ALA A 16 -2.98 -9.70 1.16
N THR A 17 -3.85 -9.60 2.16
CA THR A 17 -4.17 -10.70 3.08
C THR A 17 -5.57 -10.52 3.66
N GLN A 18 -6.28 -11.62 3.87
CA GLN A 18 -7.57 -11.68 4.56
C GLN A 18 -7.44 -12.09 6.04
N ASP A 19 -6.24 -12.51 6.46
CA ASP A 19 -5.96 -12.84 7.85
C ASP A 19 -6.19 -11.59 8.75
N PRO A 20 -7.07 -11.65 9.76
CA PRO A 20 -7.39 -10.51 10.62
C PRO A 20 -6.17 -9.94 11.35
N ASP A 21 -5.23 -10.78 11.78
CA ASP A 21 -4.05 -10.35 12.53
C ASP A 21 -3.00 -9.71 11.62
N LEU A 22 -2.92 -10.16 10.37
CA LEU A 22 -2.08 -9.49 9.37
C LEU A 22 -2.73 -8.18 8.88
N ARG A 23 -4.06 -8.12 8.73
CA ARG A 23 -4.79 -6.89 8.34
C ARG A 23 -4.60 -5.76 9.36
N LYS A 24 -4.56 -6.06 10.66
CA LYS A 24 -4.26 -5.08 11.72
C LYS A 24 -2.90 -4.39 11.55
N LYS A 25 -1.99 -4.96 10.75
CA LYS A 25 -0.66 -4.37 10.48
C LYS A 25 -0.68 -3.28 9.41
N PHE A 26 -1.80 -3.06 8.72
CA PHE A 26 -1.92 -2.00 7.73
C PHE A 26 -1.87 -0.62 8.40
N ARG A 27 -0.90 0.20 8.00
CA ARG A 27 -0.68 1.57 8.49
C ARG A 27 -0.82 2.64 7.40
N GLY A 28 -1.34 2.25 6.23
CA GLY A 28 -1.56 3.20 5.13
C GLY A 28 -2.69 4.17 5.46
N LYS A 29 -2.55 5.42 5.02
CA LYS A 29 -3.59 6.44 5.12
C LYS A 29 -3.94 6.99 3.73
N PRO A 30 -5.18 7.44 3.49
CA PRO A 30 -5.58 7.99 2.19
C PRO A 30 -4.67 9.12 1.70
N GLU A 31 -4.21 9.97 2.60
CA GLU A 31 -3.36 11.13 2.28
C GLU A 31 -2.06 10.73 1.60
N HIS A 32 -1.52 9.54 1.88
CA HIS A 32 -0.28 9.06 1.26
C HIS A 32 -0.45 8.84 -0.25
N VAL A 33 -1.61 8.34 -0.69
CA VAL A 33 -1.90 8.11 -2.12
C VAL A 33 -2.23 9.43 -2.81
N VAL A 34 -2.99 10.29 -2.14
CA VAL A 34 -3.31 11.64 -2.63
C VAL A 34 -2.02 12.43 -2.91
N ASN A 35 -1.10 12.48 -1.95
CA ASN A 35 0.17 13.18 -2.11
C ASN A 35 1.03 12.58 -3.23
N TYR A 36 1.05 11.25 -3.36
CA TYR A 36 1.75 10.59 -4.47
C TYR A 36 1.20 11.03 -5.84
N LEU A 37 -0.12 11.05 -6.00
CA LEU A 37 -0.74 11.48 -7.25
C LEU A 37 -0.51 12.97 -7.53
N PHE A 38 -0.46 13.82 -6.50
CA PHE A 38 -0.10 15.23 -6.68
C PHE A 38 1.33 15.42 -7.18
N MET A 39 2.30 14.68 -6.64
CA MET A 39 3.70 14.73 -7.11
C MET A 39 3.83 14.25 -8.56
N VAL A 40 3.16 13.15 -8.93
CA VAL A 40 3.12 12.66 -10.32
C VAL A 40 2.48 13.69 -11.26
N ALA A 41 1.39 14.34 -10.82
CA ALA A 41 0.71 15.36 -11.61
C ALA A 41 1.52 16.67 -11.73
N GLU A 42 2.38 16.98 -10.76
CA GLU A 42 3.32 18.11 -10.84
C GLU A 42 4.40 17.82 -11.90
N GLU A 43 5.06 16.67 -11.82
CA GLU A 43 6.05 16.23 -12.82
C GLU A 43 5.46 16.15 -14.24
N ALA A 44 4.23 15.67 -14.39
CA ALA A 44 3.58 15.59 -15.70
C ALA A 44 3.16 16.94 -16.30
N ARG A 45 3.17 18.03 -15.51
CA ARG A 45 2.83 19.39 -15.96
C ARG A 45 4.05 20.22 -16.35
N GLU A 46 5.26 19.76 -16.02
CA GLU A 46 6.53 20.34 -16.45
C GLU A 46 6.87 19.96 -17.90
#